data_AF-A0A2S9MHQ3-F1
#
_entry.id   AF-A0A2S9MHQ3-F1
#
_cell.length_a   1.000
_cell.length_b   1.000
_cell.length_c   1.000
_cell.angle_alpha   90.00
_cell.angle_beta   90.00
_cell.angle_gamma   90.00
#
_symmetry.space_group_name_H-M   'P 1'
#
loop_
_entity.id
_entity.type
_entity.pdbx_description
1 polymer ?
#
loop_
_entity_poly.entity_id
_entity_poly.type
_entity_poly.pdbx_seq_one_letter_code
_entity_poly.pdbx_strand_id
1 'polypeptide(L)'
;MSDLNAALIAFAGVLAGGYANNFLAEDYRRFRDSRALAGALAGELESHGEAIPLIKAGLEKMEEGIRNGTKLNMPEWPIPASPLFDQNASKIGLLAPELARDVAYVYENIRAFRQNFHVLSKNHQNLPPDWSSGTLIGCLAAITRAETRGVPLIANLKEYANARYTGRPETKVQLRYGAWVGVGFLAILWLFTR
;
A
#
# COMPACT_ATOMS: atom_id res chain seq x y z
N MET A 1 45.17 -1.52 -34.81
CA MET A 1 44.33 -2.64 -34.31
C MET A 1 44.08 -2.56 -32.80
N SER A 2 45.04 -2.11 -31.98
CA SER A 2 44.85 -1.86 -30.54
C SER A 2 43.68 -0.93 -30.21
N ASP A 3 43.54 0.16 -30.97
CA ASP A 3 42.57 1.22 -30.64
C ASP A 3 41.13 0.78 -30.91
N LEU A 4 40.92 -0.05 -31.93
CA LEU A 4 39.62 -0.65 -32.22
C LEU A 4 39.21 -1.65 -31.12
N ASN A 5 40.14 -2.49 -30.66
CA ASN A 5 39.90 -3.45 -29.58
C ASN A 5 39.60 -2.73 -28.26
N ALA A 6 40.37 -1.69 -27.94
CA ALA A 6 40.15 -0.88 -26.75
C ALA A 6 38.78 -0.15 -26.79
N ALA A 7 38.41 0.41 -27.95
CA ALA A 7 37.12 1.05 -28.14
C ALA A 7 35.96 0.05 -27.98
N LEU A 8 36.09 -1.17 -28.50
CA LEU A 8 35.04 -2.19 -28.42
C LEU A 8 34.85 -2.71 -26.99
N ILE A 9 35.94 -2.91 -26.25
CA ILE A 9 35.92 -3.28 -24.83
C ILE A 9 35.29 -2.16 -24.00
N ALA A 10 35.69 -0.91 -24.22
CA ALA A 10 35.12 0.23 -23.52
C ALA A 10 33.61 0.37 -23.79
N PHE A 11 33.20 0.24 -25.06
CA PHE A 11 31.80 0.28 -25.45
C PHE A 11 30.98 -0.85 -24.79
N ALA A 12 31.47 -2.09 -24.84
CA ALA A 12 30.80 -3.22 -24.22
C ALA A 12 30.71 -3.08 -22.69
N GLY A 13 31.76 -2.53 -22.05
CA GLY A 13 31.78 -2.22 -20.62
C GLY A 13 30.76 -1.15 -20.23
N VAL A 14 30.63 -0.09 -21.03
CA VAL A 14 29.62 0.96 -20.82
C VAL A 14 28.20 0.39 -20.98
N LEU A 15 27.96 -0.47 -21.95
CA LEU A 15 26.64 -1.11 -22.13
C LEU A 15 26.30 -2.04 -20.96
N ALA A 16 27.24 -2.88 -20.52
CA ALA A 16 27.03 -3.79 -19.39
C ALA A 16 26.84 -3.02 -18.07
N GLY A 17 27.67 -2.00 -17.81
CA GLY A 17 27.56 -1.14 -16.64
C GLY A 17 26.26 -0.31 -16.65
N GLY A 18 25.90 0.24 -17.81
CA GLY A 18 24.64 0.96 -17.99
C GLY A 18 23.41 0.07 -17.77
N TYR A 19 23.45 -1.18 -18.23
CA TYR A 19 22.37 -2.14 -18.00
C TYR A 19 22.20 -2.44 -16.50
N ALA A 20 23.30 -2.77 -15.81
CA ALA A 20 23.28 -3.08 -14.38
C ALA A 20 22.78 -1.90 -13.54
N ASN A 21 23.26 -0.69 -13.84
CA ASN A 21 22.92 0.50 -13.06
C ASN A 21 21.49 0.99 -13.34
N ASN A 22 21.04 1.00 -14.60
CA ASN A 22 19.75 1.60 -14.95
C ASN A 22 18.57 0.62 -14.80
N PHE A 23 18.79 -0.68 -15.01
CA PHE A 23 17.70 -1.65 -14.96
C PHE A 23 17.70 -2.45 -13.66
N LEU A 24 18.80 -3.13 -13.33
CA LEU A 24 18.83 -4.00 -12.14
C LEU A 24 18.78 -3.19 -10.83
N ALA A 25 19.56 -2.11 -10.73
CA ALA A 25 19.57 -1.31 -9.50
C ALA A 25 18.24 -0.56 -9.29
N GLU A 26 17.66 0.01 -10.35
CA GLU A 26 16.36 0.70 -10.29
C GLU A 26 15.21 -0.28 -10.02
N ASP A 27 15.19 -1.46 -10.64
CA ASP A 27 14.20 -2.51 -10.36
C ASP A 27 14.29 -2.99 -8.91
N TYR A 28 15.51 -3.23 -8.41
CA TYR A 28 15.73 -3.60 -7.01
C TYR A 28 15.32 -2.50 -6.04
N ARG A 29 15.59 -1.23 -6.37
CA ARG A 29 15.16 -0.08 -5.56
C ARG A 29 13.64 0.00 -5.49
N ARG A 30 12.95 -0.08 -6.64
CA ARG A 30 11.47 -0.10 -6.70
C ARG A 30 10.88 -1.29 -5.96
N PHE A 31 11.52 -2.46 -6.07
CA PHE A 31 11.16 -3.63 -5.29
C PHE A 31 11.20 -3.30 -3.79
N ARG A 32 12.33 -2.81 -3.27
CA ARG A 32 12.48 -2.49 -1.85
C ARG A 32 11.49 -1.44 -1.38
N ASP A 33 11.31 -0.38 -2.16
CA ASP A 33 10.37 0.69 -1.85
C ASP A 33 8.93 0.16 -1.76
N SER A 34 8.53 -0.74 -2.66
CA SER A 34 7.18 -1.33 -2.62
C SER A 34 6.98 -2.29 -1.44
N ARG A 35 8.02 -3.04 -1.02
CA ARG A 35 7.97 -3.87 0.20
C ARG A 35 7.82 -3.02 1.45
N ALA A 36 8.66 -1.99 1.57
CA ALA A 36 8.65 -1.09 2.72
C ALA A 36 7.28 -0.41 2.87
N LEU A 37 6.72 0.07 1.75
CA LEU A 37 5.37 0.62 1.71
C LEU A 37 4.30 -0.38 2.16
N ALA A 38 4.34 -1.61 1.64
CA ALA A 38 3.36 -2.64 2.01
C ALA A 38 3.41 -2.98 3.51
N GLY A 39 4.62 -3.11 4.07
CA GLY A 39 4.80 -3.38 5.50
C GLY A 39 4.28 -2.23 6.38
N ALA A 40 4.55 -0.98 5.97
CA ALA A 40 4.09 0.22 6.67
C ALA A 40 2.55 0.31 6.66
N LEU A 41 1.92 0.12 5.50
CA LEU A 41 0.45 0.11 5.37
C LEU A 41 -0.20 -1.04 6.13
N ALA A 42 0.42 -2.23 6.14
CA ALA A 42 -0.09 -3.36 6.91
C ALA A 42 -0.14 -3.05 8.41
N GLY A 43 0.89 -2.40 8.96
CA GLY A 43 0.91 -2.02 10.37
C GLY A 43 -0.14 -0.96 10.74
N GLU A 44 -0.35 0.05 9.90
CA GLU A 44 -1.40 1.05 10.12
C GLU A 44 -2.80 0.45 10.04
N LEU A 45 -3.06 -0.39 9.02
CA LEU A 45 -4.34 -1.08 8.87
C LEU A 45 -4.62 -2.08 10.00
N GLU A 46 -3.60 -2.78 10.49
CA GLU A 46 -3.73 -3.67 11.65
C GLU A 46 -4.13 -2.91 12.91
N SER A 47 -3.47 -1.78 13.19
CA SER A 47 -3.84 -0.91 14.31
C SER A 47 -5.28 -0.38 14.19
N HIS A 48 -5.73 -0.03 12.99
CA HIS A 48 -7.13 0.33 12.76
C HIS A 48 -8.07 -0.86 12.97
N GLY A 49 -7.69 -2.05 12.48
CA GLY A 49 -8.47 -3.28 12.54
C GLY A 49 -8.76 -3.76 13.96
N GLU A 50 -7.79 -3.66 14.88
CA GLU A 50 -7.95 -4.06 16.28
C GLU A 50 -9.12 -3.36 16.99
N ALA A 51 -9.39 -2.09 16.65
CA ALA A 51 -10.44 -1.30 17.27
C ALA A 51 -11.83 -1.51 16.64
N ILE A 52 -11.93 -2.13 15.45
CA ILE A 52 -13.19 -2.23 14.70
C ILE A 52 -14.32 -2.92 15.48
N PRO A 53 -14.11 -4.07 16.14
CA PRO A 53 -15.20 -4.74 16.86
C PRO A 53 -15.83 -3.87 17.95
N LEU A 54 -14.99 -3.13 18.69
CA LEU A 54 -15.45 -2.20 19.73
C LEU A 54 -16.21 -1.02 19.12
N ILE A 55 -15.71 -0.47 18.01
CA ILE A 55 -16.36 0.63 17.28
C ILE A 55 -17.75 0.19 16.80
N LYS A 56 -17.88 -0.99 16.18
CA LYS A 56 -19.16 -1.52 15.69
C LYS A 56 -20.17 -1.69 16.83
N ALA A 57 -19.78 -2.33 17.92
CA ALA A 57 -20.64 -2.50 19.10
C ALA A 57 -21.07 -1.15 19.69
N GLY A 58 -20.19 -0.14 19.69
CA GLY A 58 -20.51 1.22 20.11
C GLY A 58 -21.55 1.88 19.19
N LEU A 59 -21.37 1.78 17.88
CA LEU A 59 -22.30 2.31 16.89
C LEU A 59 -23.69 1.69 17.00
N GLU A 60 -23.76 0.36 17.17
CA GLU A 60 -25.02 -0.37 17.35
C GLU A 60 -25.77 0.08 18.61
N LYS A 61 -25.07 0.20 19.74
CA LYS A 61 -25.67 0.71 20.99
C LYS A 61 -26.15 2.15 20.88
N MET A 62 -25.41 3.00 20.18
CA MET A 62 -25.84 4.37 19.93
C MET A 62 -27.10 4.41 19.06
N GLU A 63 -27.18 3.55 18.06
CA GLU A 63 -28.33 3.45 17.15
C GLU A 63 -29.59 2.99 17.89
N GLU A 64 -29.46 1.93 18.70
CA GLU A 64 -30.52 1.42 19.57
C GLU A 64 -30.99 2.49 20.56
N GLY A 65 -30.05 3.21 21.19
CA GLY A 65 -30.36 4.31 22.10
C GLY A 65 -31.22 5.39 21.45
N ILE A 66 -30.88 5.80 20.23
CA ILE A 66 -31.66 6.80 19.47
C ILE A 66 -33.06 6.29 19.16
N ARG A 67 -33.21 5.03 18.72
CA ARG A 67 -34.53 4.42 18.49
C ARG A 67 -35.40 4.43 19.74
N ASN A 68 -34.77 4.26 20.91
CA ASN A 68 -35.44 4.30 22.21
C ASN A 68 -35.64 5.74 22.76
N GLY A 69 -35.38 6.77 21.95
CA GLY A 69 -35.57 8.18 22.33
C GLY A 69 -34.43 8.78 23.17
N THR A 70 -33.32 8.06 23.33
CA THR A 70 -32.13 8.59 24.02
C THR A 70 -31.43 9.60 23.13
N LYS A 71 -31.12 10.77 23.67
CA LYS A 71 -30.28 11.75 22.97
C LYS A 71 -28.82 11.35 23.08
N LEU A 72 -28.10 11.45 21.97
CA LEU A 72 -26.65 11.33 21.99
C LEU A 72 -26.07 12.44 22.87
N ASN A 73 -25.07 12.09 23.67
CA ASN A 73 -24.29 13.04 24.44
C ASN A 73 -22.82 12.65 24.31
N MET A 74 -22.14 13.27 23.35
CA MET A 74 -20.74 13.01 23.05
C MET A 74 -20.01 14.32 22.75
N PRO A 75 -18.72 14.44 23.06
CA PRO A 75 -17.93 15.58 22.60
C PRO A 75 -17.81 15.56 21.08
N GLU A 76 -17.43 16.69 20.48
CA GLU A 76 -16.97 16.72 19.10
C GLU A 76 -15.74 15.84 18.93
N TRP A 77 -15.74 14.97 17.92
CA TRP A 77 -14.59 14.15 17.57
C TRP A 77 -13.93 14.71 16.30
N PRO A 78 -12.67 15.17 16.35
CA PRO A 78 -11.97 15.59 15.16
C PRO A 78 -11.71 14.41 14.23
N ILE A 79 -11.56 14.67 12.93
CA ILE A 79 -11.24 13.62 11.94
C ILE A 79 -9.77 13.20 12.14
N PRO A 80 -9.48 11.97 12.59
CA PRO A 80 -8.11 11.51 12.72
C PRO A 80 -7.51 11.21 11.34
N ALA A 81 -6.22 11.53 11.17
CA ALA A 81 -5.47 11.24 9.94
C ALA A 81 -5.05 9.76 9.85
N SER A 82 -4.70 9.31 8.65
CA SER A 82 -4.00 8.03 8.43
C SER A 82 -2.62 8.36 7.85
N PRO A 83 -1.66 8.75 8.71
CA PRO A 83 -0.43 9.41 8.28
C PRO A 83 0.40 8.56 7.30
N LEU A 84 0.44 7.23 7.44
CA LEU A 84 1.21 6.40 6.53
C LEU A 84 0.57 6.33 5.15
N PHE A 85 -0.76 6.19 5.09
CA PHE A 85 -1.48 6.27 3.82
C PHE A 85 -1.40 7.66 3.19
N ASP A 86 -1.73 8.71 3.93
CA ASP A 86 -1.84 10.08 3.41
C ASP A 86 -0.48 10.57 2.85
N GLN A 87 0.63 10.25 3.52
CA GLN A 87 1.98 10.61 3.05
C GLN A 87 2.48 9.77 1.86
N ASN A 88 1.87 8.61 1.61
CA ASN A 88 2.31 7.68 0.57
C ASN A 88 1.24 7.39 -0.49
N ALA A 89 0.15 8.16 -0.54
CA ALA A 89 -0.96 7.94 -1.47
C ALA A 89 -0.48 7.91 -2.95
N SER A 90 0.46 8.78 -3.31
CA SER A 90 1.07 8.82 -4.66
C SER A 90 1.94 7.60 -5.00
N LYS A 91 2.32 6.80 -4.00
CA LYS A 91 3.19 5.63 -4.13
C LYS A 91 2.45 4.29 -4.09
N ILE A 92 1.14 4.29 -3.85
CA ILE A 92 0.33 3.06 -3.77
C ILE A 92 0.43 2.25 -5.07
N GLY A 93 0.62 2.91 -6.22
CA GLY A 93 0.85 2.26 -7.51
C GLY A 93 2.13 1.43 -7.61
N LEU A 94 3.04 1.50 -6.63
CA LEU A 94 4.21 0.61 -6.55
C LEU A 94 3.85 -0.80 -6.07
N LEU A 95 2.68 -0.99 -5.47
CA LEU A 95 2.17 -2.29 -5.04
C LEU A 95 1.68 -3.10 -6.25
N ALA A 96 1.40 -4.39 -6.03
CA ALA A 96 0.67 -5.17 -7.02
C ALA A 96 -0.72 -4.54 -7.28
N PRO A 97 -1.25 -4.58 -8.51
CA PRO A 97 -2.50 -3.89 -8.87
C PRO A 97 -3.66 -4.16 -7.90
N GLU A 98 -3.81 -5.41 -7.46
CA GLU A 98 -4.89 -5.80 -6.55
C GLU A 98 -4.70 -5.25 -5.13
N LEU A 99 -3.45 -5.23 -4.64
CA LEU A 99 -3.11 -4.61 -3.36
C LEU A 99 -3.35 -3.11 -3.40
N ALA A 100 -2.95 -2.44 -4.49
CA ALA A 100 -3.16 -1.00 -4.67
C ALA A 100 -4.65 -0.65 -4.64
N ARG A 101 -5.49 -1.41 -5.37
CA ARG A 101 -6.94 -1.25 -5.38
C ARG A 101 -7.53 -1.44 -3.99
N ASP A 102 -7.15 -2.51 -3.31
CA ASP A 102 -7.75 -2.87 -2.03
C ASP A 102 -7.31 -1.92 -0.91
N VAL A 103 -6.06 -1.43 -0.93
CA VAL A 103 -5.58 -0.34 -0.06
C VAL A 103 -6.46 0.89 -0.25
N ALA A 104 -6.62 1.39 -1.47
CA ALA A 104 -7.46 2.57 -1.74
C ALA A 104 -8.90 2.34 -1.24
N TYR A 105 -9.48 1.18 -1.54
CA TYR A 105 -10.84 0.85 -1.11
C TYR A 105 -11.00 0.88 0.41
N VAL A 106 -10.09 0.23 1.15
CA VAL A 106 -10.19 0.13 2.61
C VAL A 106 -10.01 1.49 3.26
N TYR A 107 -9.00 2.26 2.86
CA TYR A 107 -8.77 3.59 3.42
C TYR A 107 -9.89 4.58 3.11
N GLU A 108 -10.50 4.55 1.92
CA GLU A 108 -11.65 5.40 1.63
C GLU A 108 -12.88 5.03 2.49
N ASN A 109 -13.11 3.75 2.80
CA ASN A 109 -14.20 3.37 3.71
C ASN A 109 -13.89 3.78 5.16
N ILE A 110 -12.64 3.70 5.61
CA ILE A 110 -12.22 4.23 6.91
C ILE A 110 -12.42 5.75 6.96
N ARG A 111 -12.05 6.48 5.89
CA ARG A 111 -12.23 7.92 5.78
C ARG A 111 -13.71 8.30 5.78
N ALA A 112 -14.55 7.60 5.03
CA ALA A 112 -16.01 7.81 5.02
C ALA A 112 -16.62 7.60 6.41
N PHE A 113 -16.21 6.56 7.14
CA PHE A 113 -16.59 6.37 8.54
C PHE A 113 -16.20 7.59 9.40
N ARG A 114 -14.94 8.03 9.35
CA ARG A 114 -14.43 9.17 10.15
C ARG A 114 -15.16 10.47 9.83
N GLN A 115 -15.44 10.73 8.56
CA GLN A 115 -16.18 11.92 8.13
C GLN A 115 -17.62 11.91 8.66
N ASN A 116 -18.34 10.80 8.49
CA ASN A 116 -19.71 10.66 8.99
C ASN A 116 -19.77 10.76 10.51
N PHE A 117 -18.82 10.13 11.21
CA PHE A 117 -18.76 10.19 12.67
C PHE A 117 -18.41 11.59 13.19
N HIS A 118 -17.53 12.31 12.50
CA HIS A 118 -17.26 13.72 12.80
C HIS A 118 -18.52 14.57 12.65
N VAL A 119 -19.25 14.45 11.54
CA VAL A 119 -20.52 15.18 11.31
C VAL A 119 -21.53 14.87 12.42
N LEU A 120 -21.66 13.61 12.81
CA LEU A 120 -22.54 13.20 13.90
C LEU A 120 -22.09 13.83 15.22
N SER A 121 -20.84 13.61 15.64
CA SER A 121 -20.32 14.10 16.92
C SER A 121 -20.40 15.62 17.06
N LYS A 122 -20.25 16.36 15.96
CA LYS A 122 -20.37 17.82 15.93
C LYS A 122 -21.82 18.32 16.01
N ASN A 123 -22.75 17.64 15.34
CA ASN A 123 -24.10 18.17 15.12
C ASN A 123 -25.21 17.40 15.85
N HIS A 124 -24.89 16.35 16.62
CA HIS A 124 -25.86 15.43 17.23
C HIS A 124 -26.96 16.09 18.08
N GLN A 125 -26.71 17.27 18.68
CA GLN A 125 -27.72 18.01 19.45
C GLN A 125 -28.81 18.64 18.56
N ASN A 126 -28.47 18.96 17.32
CA ASN A 126 -29.33 19.70 16.38
C ASN A 126 -29.90 18.82 15.25
N LEU A 127 -29.44 17.57 15.15
CA LEU A 127 -29.90 16.64 14.12
C LEU A 127 -31.20 15.94 14.56
N PRO A 128 -32.18 15.78 13.64
CA PRO A 128 -33.31 14.91 13.89
C PRO A 128 -32.87 13.47 14.23
N PRO A 129 -33.63 12.74 15.06
CA PRO A 129 -33.32 11.35 15.41
C PRO A 129 -33.10 10.46 14.19
N ASP A 130 -33.94 10.58 13.15
CA ASP A 130 -33.84 9.78 11.92
C ASP A 130 -32.51 10.03 11.17
N TRP A 131 -32.06 11.29 11.14
CA TRP A 131 -30.77 11.66 10.54
C TRP A 131 -29.59 11.09 11.33
N SER A 132 -29.67 11.13 12.66
CA SER A 132 -28.63 10.57 13.52
C SER A 132 -28.56 9.04 13.39
N SER A 133 -29.70 8.36 13.37
CA SER A 133 -29.78 6.90 13.10
C SER A 133 -29.23 6.57 11.71
N GLY A 134 -29.67 7.28 10.66
CA GLY A 134 -29.16 7.07 9.30
C GLY A 134 -27.65 7.26 9.18
N THR A 135 -27.09 8.24 9.90
CA THR A 135 -25.65 8.49 9.93
C THR A 135 -24.89 7.35 10.63
N LEU A 136 -25.41 6.84 11.76
CA LEU A 136 -24.84 5.68 12.46
C LEU A 136 -24.87 4.41 11.60
N ILE A 137 -25.97 4.15 10.88
CA ILE A 137 -26.08 3.05 9.93
C ILE A 137 -25.04 3.21 8.81
N GLY A 138 -24.86 4.42 8.28
CA GLY A 138 -23.82 4.73 7.30
C GLY A 138 -22.40 4.48 7.82
N CYS A 139 -22.11 4.89 9.06
CA CYS A 139 -20.85 4.60 9.75
C CYS A 139 -20.61 3.09 9.88
N LEU A 140 -21.63 2.34 10.33
CA LEU A 140 -21.56 0.90 10.53
C LEU A 140 -21.31 0.17 9.19
N ALA A 141 -22.00 0.60 8.13
CA ALA A 141 -21.81 0.04 6.79
C ALA A 141 -20.41 0.32 6.24
N ALA A 142 -19.87 1.54 6.44
CA ALA A 142 -18.52 1.90 6.01
C ALA A 142 -17.46 1.07 6.73
N ILE A 143 -17.51 0.99 8.06
CA ILE A 143 -16.50 0.23 8.82
C ILE A 143 -16.61 -1.28 8.56
N THR A 144 -17.82 -1.81 8.34
CA THR A 144 -18.02 -3.22 7.99
C THR A 144 -17.40 -3.55 6.63
N ARG A 145 -17.56 -2.69 5.61
CA ARG A 145 -16.89 -2.90 4.32
C ARG A 145 -15.37 -2.81 4.43
N ALA A 146 -14.87 -1.86 5.24
CA ALA A 146 -13.45 -1.74 5.54
C ALA A 146 -12.90 -3.00 6.22
N GLU A 147 -13.61 -3.55 7.20
CA GLU A 147 -13.24 -4.79 7.90
C GLU A 147 -13.19 -5.99 6.96
N THR A 148 -14.27 -6.23 6.21
CA THR A 148 -14.40 -7.40 5.32
C THR A 148 -13.26 -7.50 4.31
N ARG A 149 -12.81 -6.37 3.75
CA ARG A 149 -11.66 -6.34 2.82
C ARG A 149 -10.32 -6.10 3.51
N GLY A 150 -10.31 -5.44 4.67
CA GLY A 150 -9.11 -5.07 5.41
C GLY A 150 -8.39 -6.28 5.99
N VAL A 151 -9.14 -7.24 6.56
CA VAL A 151 -8.55 -8.46 7.15
C VAL A 151 -7.69 -9.24 6.14
N PRO A 152 -8.21 -9.66 4.97
CA PRO A 152 -7.37 -10.36 3.98
C PRO A 152 -6.30 -9.44 3.39
N LEU A 153 -6.56 -8.13 3.24
CA LEU A 153 -5.58 -7.18 2.75
C LEU A 153 -4.35 -7.09 3.66
N ILE A 154 -4.52 -7.04 4.98
CA ILE A 154 -3.40 -7.00 5.95
C ILE A 154 -2.51 -8.22 5.77
N ALA A 155 -3.11 -9.42 5.67
CA ALA A 155 -2.36 -10.65 5.44
C ALA A 155 -1.58 -10.61 4.11
N ASN A 156 -2.25 -10.20 3.03
CA ASN A 156 -1.63 -10.09 1.71
C ASN A 156 -0.52 -9.03 1.66
N LEU A 157 -0.67 -7.92 2.37
CA LEU A 157 0.37 -6.89 2.49
C LEU A 157 1.56 -7.38 3.32
N LYS A 158 1.36 -8.22 4.35
CA LYS A 158 2.45 -8.85 5.12
C LYS A 158 3.19 -9.91 4.30
N GLU A 159 2.47 -10.70 3.51
CA GLU A 159 3.10 -11.60 2.53
C GLU A 159 3.86 -10.82 1.45
N TYR A 160 3.24 -9.75 0.94
CA TYR A 160 3.89 -8.73 0.12
C TYR A 160 4.85 -7.83 0.93
N ALA A 161 5.05 -8.07 2.22
CA ALA A 161 6.15 -7.66 3.08
C ALA A 161 7.43 -8.48 2.83
N ASN A 162 7.25 -9.79 2.95
CA ASN A 162 8.31 -10.78 3.19
C ASN A 162 8.87 -11.58 1.98
N ALA A 163 8.16 -11.69 0.86
CA ALA A 163 8.68 -12.14 -0.44
C ALA A 163 10.05 -11.54 -0.82
N ARG A 164 10.84 -12.38 -1.50
CA ARG A 164 12.23 -12.11 -1.89
C ARG A 164 12.32 -11.58 -3.32
N TYR A 165 13.30 -10.74 -3.58
CA TYR A 165 13.56 -10.18 -4.91
C TYR A 165 13.74 -11.28 -5.97
N THR A 166 14.58 -12.27 -5.68
CA THR A 166 14.88 -13.41 -6.58
C THR A 166 13.69 -14.35 -6.81
N GLY A 167 12.61 -14.22 -6.04
CA GLY A 167 11.40 -15.00 -6.20
C GLY A 167 10.55 -14.57 -7.39
N ARG A 168 10.68 -13.30 -7.84
CA ARG A 168 9.83 -12.73 -8.90
C ARG A 168 10.20 -13.27 -10.29
N PRO A 169 9.21 -13.68 -11.12
CA PRO A 169 9.45 -14.09 -12.50
C PRO A 169 10.21 -13.04 -13.31
N GLU A 170 9.85 -11.76 -13.15
CA GLU A 170 10.45 -10.63 -13.85
C GLU A 170 11.93 -10.49 -13.48
N THR A 171 12.25 -10.58 -12.20
CA THR A 171 13.62 -10.55 -11.70
C THR A 171 14.43 -11.73 -12.22
N LYS A 172 13.85 -12.94 -12.29
CA LYS A 172 14.54 -14.11 -12.88
C LYS A 172 14.88 -13.88 -14.35
N VAL A 173 13.97 -13.26 -15.11
CA VAL A 173 14.21 -12.91 -16.51
C VAL A 173 15.30 -11.86 -16.63
N GLN A 174 15.28 -10.80 -15.82
CA GLN A 174 16.32 -9.77 -15.83
C GLN A 174 17.70 -10.34 -15.44
N LEU A 175 17.77 -11.20 -14.43
CA LEU A 175 19.02 -11.86 -14.04
C LEU A 175 19.57 -12.75 -15.15
N ARG A 176 18.70 -13.45 -15.90
CA ARG A 176 19.13 -14.25 -17.07
C ARG A 176 19.72 -13.37 -18.17
N TYR A 177 19.06 -12.26 -18.51
CA TYR A 177 19.59 -11.32 -19.50
C TYR A 177 20.90 -10.67 -19.03
N GLY A 178 20.98 -10.25 -17.75
CA GLY A 178 22.20 -9.74 -17.16
C GLY A 178 23.35 -10.74 -17.20
N ALA A 179 23.07 -12.02 -16.93
CA ALA A 179 24.06 -13.09 -17.06
C ALA A 179 24.53 -13.27 -18.51
N TRP A 180 23.62 -13.26 -19.49
CA TRP A 180 23.99 -13.33 -20.92
C TRP A 180 24.85 -12.14 -21.36
N VAL A 181 24.51 -10.93 -20.93
CA VAL A 181 25.32 -9.72 -21.19
C VAL A 181 26.70 -9.85 -20.57
N GLY A 182 26.79 -10.34 -19.33
CA GLY A 182 28.06 -10.59 -18.66
C GLY A 182 28.93 -11.64 -19.36
N VAL A 183 28.33 -12.77 -19.78
CA VAL A 183 29.04 -13.81 -20.55
C VAL A 183 29.53 -13.27 -21.89
N GLY A 184 28.70 -12.51 -22.62
CA GLY A 184 29.10 -11.87 -23.87
C GLY A 184 30.26 -10.90 -23.68
N PHE A 185 30.22 -10.09 -22.62
CA PHE A 185 31.31 -9.18 -22.26
C PHE A 185 32.61 -9.92 -21.94
N LEU A 186 32.55 -11.00 -21.15
CA LEU A 186 33.71 -11.82 -20.83
C LEU A 186 34.29 -12.52 -22.07
N ALA A 187 33.44 -12.98 -22.99
CA ALA A 187 33.88 -13.57 -24.25
C ALA A 187 34.60 -12.55 -25.15
N ILE A 188 34.09 -11.32 -25.23
CA ILE A 188 34.75 -10.20 -25.92
C ILE A 188 36.11 -9.93 -25.29
N LEU A 189 36.17 -9.76 -23.96
CA LEU A 189 37.43 -9.54 -23.25
C LEU A 189 38.45 -10.65 -23.54
N TRP A 190 38.03 -11.91 -23.49
CA TRP A 190 38.89 -13.06 -23.75
C TRP A 190 39.41 -13.10 -25.19
N LEU A 191 38.57 -12.77 -26.18
CA LEU A 191 38.95 -12.74 -27.59
C LEU A 191 39.99 -11.65 -27.90
N PHE A 192 39.95 -10.51 -27.20
CA PHE A 192 40.81 -9.37 -27.47
C PHE A 192 42.04 -9.26 -26.55
N THR A 193 42.16 -10.14 -25.55
CA THR A 193 43.33 -10.23 -24.66
C THR A 193 44.29 -11.37 -25.04
N ARG A 194 43.93 -12.20 -26.02
CA ARG A 194 44.81 -13.15 -26.72
C ARG A 194 45.44 -12.51 -27.95
#